data_AF-A0A956VP39-F1
#
_entry.id   AF-A0A956VP39-F1
#
_cell.length_a   1.000
_cell.length_b   1.000
_cell.length_c   1.000
_cell.angle_alpha   90.00
_cell.angle_beta   90.00
_cell.angle_gamma   90.00
#
_symmetry.space_group_name_H-M   'P 1'
#
loop_
_entity.id
_entity.type
_entity.pdbx_description
1 polymer ?
#
loop_
_entity_poly.entity_id
_entity_poly.type
_entity_poly.pdbx_seq_one_letter_code
_entity_poly.pdbx_strand_id
1 'polypeptide(L)'
;MTSAGGASLEQAILRRVLRSGDGRALHLRFRGEVLQKYREHPDAQLIRTATVGRVSIPGSWSLDIGIVEAPGEPVVLHTTLGDLLDRLPERERDHWVEHLVPEPASVNFLQMRMAAGACIDDGEPRPWE
;
A
#
# COMPACT_ATOMS: atom_id res chain seq x y z
N MET A 1 -7.71 15.74 2.07
CA MET A 1 -7.59 16.23 3.48
C MET A 1 -7.54 15.02 4.42
N THR A 2 -6.38 14.69 4.97
CA THR A 2 -6.28 13.65 6.01
C THR A 2 -6.97 14.17 7.27
N SER A 3 -7.96 13.45 7.80
CA SER A 3 -8.59 13.85 9.05
C SER A 3 -7.54 13.83 10.18
N ALA A 4 -7.65 14.73 11.17
CA ALA A 4 -6.72 14.76 12.31
C ALA A 4 -6.66 13.41 13.06
N GLY A 5 -7.70 12.58 12.96
CA GLY A 5 -7.72 11.21 13.48
C GLY A 5 -6.91 10.20 12.66
N GLY A 6 -6.76 10.40 11.34
CA GLY A 6 -5.95 9.54 10.48
C GLY A 6 -4.46 9.66 10.80
N ALA A 7 -3.96 10.89 10.90
CA ALA A 7 -2.55 11.16 11.19
C ALA A 7 -2.11 10.62 12.57
N SER A 8 -2.98 10.67 13.58
CA SER A 8 -2.66 10.14 14.92
C SER A 8 -2.60 8.61 14.93
N LEU A 9 -3.42 7.93 14.13
CA LEU A 9 -3.39 6.47 13.96
C LEU A 9 -2.17 6.00 13.18
N GLU A 10 -1.79 6.69 12.09
CA GLU A 10 -0.57 6.38 11.34
C GLU A 10 0.67 6.46 12.23
N GLN A 11 0.78 7.51 13.06
CA GLN A 11 1.86 7.62 14.05
C GLN A 11 1.84 6.47 15.06
N ALA A 12 0.65 6.03 15.50
CA ALA A 12 0.54 4.91 16.44
C ALA A 12 0.99 3.58 15.79
N ILE A 13 0.63 3.35 14.53
CA ILE A 13 1.09 2.19 13.74
C ILE A 13 2.61 2.24 13.61
N LEU A 14 3.18 3.38 13.21
CA LEU A 14 4.62 3.52 13.06
C LEU A 14 5.36 3.28 14.39
N ARG A 15 4.89 3.86 15.49
CA ARG A 15 5.47 3.62 16.83
C ARG A 15 5.43 2.13 17.20
N ARG A 16 4.36 1.42 16.84
CA ARG A 16 4.26 -0.02 17.07
C ARG A 16 5.31 -0.78 16.27
N VAL A 17 5.42 -0.51 14.97
CA VAL A 17 6.39 -1.14 14.05
C VAL A 17 7.82 -0.91 14.53
N LEU A 18 8.17 0.32 14.91
CA LEU A 18 9.50 0.66 15.41
C LEU A 18 9.85 -0.05 16.71
N ARG A 19 8.85 -0.32 17.58
CA ARG A 19 9.08 -1.07 18.83
C ARG A 19 9.20 -2.57 18.61
N SER A 20 8.45 -3.14 17.67
CA SER A 20 8.49 -4.57 17.39
C SER A 20 9.62 -4.97 16.45
N GLY A 21 10.13 -4.04 15.64
CA GLY A 21 10.99 -4.34 14.50
C GLY A 21 10.26 -5.04 13.35
N ASP A 22 8.92 -5.11 13.42
CA ASP A 22 8.08 -5.84 12.47
C ASP A 22 7.23 -4.87 11.65
N GLY A 23 7.57 -4.73 10.37
CA GLY A 23 6.92 -3.85 9.39
C GLY A 23 5.54 -4.31 8.92
N ARG A 24 5.06 -5.48 9.32
CA ARG A 24 3.84 -6.09 8.76
C ARG A 24 2.57 -5.28 9.02
N ALA A 25 2.55 -4.42 10.04
CA ALA A 25 1.41 -3.53 10.32
C ALA A 25 1.41 -2.24 9.46
N LEU A 26 2.45 -1.97 8.68
CA LEU A 26 2.48 -0.81 7.78
C LEU A 26 1.42 -0.99 6.69
N HIS A 27 0.59 0.04 6.53
CA HIS A 27 -0.39 0.09 5.45
C HIS A 27 0.29 0.53 4.16
N LEU A 28 -0.18 -0.06 3.06
CA LEU A 28 0.21 0.23 1.70
C LEU A 28 -1.01 0.74 0.95
N ARG A 29 -0.79 1.63 -0.02
CA ARG A 29 -1.83 2.30 -0.78
C ARG A 29 -1.82 1.80 -2.21
N PHE A 30 -3.00 1.51 -2.74
CA PHE A 30 -3.19 0.98 -4.09
C PHE A 30 -4.26 1.78 -4.81
N ARG A 31 -4.11 1.92 -6.13
CA ARG A 31 -5.13 2.54 -6.97
C ARG A 31 -6.34 1.60 -7.07
N GLY A 32 -7.55 2.16 -7.05
CA GLY A 32 -8.80 1.38 -7.07
C GLY A 32 -8.99 0.47 -8.28
N GLU A 33 -8.27 0.73 -9.38
CA GLU A 33 -8.23 -0.06 -10.61
C GLU A 33 -7.70 -1.49 -10.36
N VAL A 34 -6.97 -1.73 -9.26
CA VAL A 34 -6.53 -3.08 -8.88
C VAL A 34 -7.71 -4.06 -8.77
N LEU A 35 -8.90 -3.56 -8.45
CA LEU A 35 -10.12 -4.36 -8.34
C LEU A 35 -10.75 -4.74 -9.68
N GLN A 36 -10.36 -4.09 -10.79
CA GLN A 36 -10.96 -4.36 -12.10
C GLN A 36 -10.77 -5.83 -12.51
N LYS A 37 -9.55 -6.36 -12.37
CA LYS A 37 -9.24 -7.77 -12.61
C LYS A 37 -10.21 -8.71 -11.89
N TYR A 38 -10.55 -8.40 -10.64
CA TYR A 38 -11.43 -9.25 -9.84
C TYR A 38 -12.90 -9.02 -10.15
N ARG A 39 -13.33 -7.85 -10.63
CA ARG A 39 -14.71 -7.66 -11.13
C ARG A 39 -15.00 -8.54 -12.36
N GLU A 40 -13.97 -8.80 -13.15
CA GLU A 40 -14.06 -9.60 -14.38
C GLU A 40 -13.84 -11.10 -14.13
N HIS A 41 -13.41 -11.48 -12.92
CA HIS A 41 -13.12 -12.86 -12.57
C HIS A 41 -14.42 -13.58 -12.14
N PRO A 42 -14.79 -14.71 -12.77
CA PRO A 42 -16.11 -15.35 -12.56
C PRO A 42 -16.36 -15.79 -11.12
N ASP A 43 -15.31 -16.26 -10.43
CA ASP A 43 -15.44 -16.74 -9.04
C ASP A 43 -15.16 -15.65 -7.99
N ALA A 44 -14.85 -14.43 -8.39
CA ALA A 44 -14.51 -13.39 -7.43
C ALA A 44 -15.75 -12.78 -6.77
N GLN A 45 -15.62 -12.50 -5.47
CA GLN A 45 -16.61 -11.79 -4.68
C GLN A 45 -15.99 -10.51 -4.16
N LEU A 46 -16.66 -9.39 -4.43
CA LEU A 46 -16.29 -8.07 -3.93
C LEU A 46 -17.46 -7.53 -3.11
N ILE A 47 -17.23 -7.29 -1.82
CA ILE A 47 -18.20 -6.69 -0.90
C ILE A 47 -17.61 -5.45 -0.26
N ARG A 48 -18.41 -4.41 -0.02
CA ARG A 48 -17.94 -3.19 0.65
C ARG A 48 -19.03 -2.44 1.40
N THR A 49 -18.59 -1.67 2.38
CA THR A 49 -19.29 -0.51 2.93
C THR A 49 -18.73 0.78 2.28
N ALA A 50 -18.97 1.94 2.89
CA ALA A 50 -18.39 3.20 2.43
C ALA A 50 -16.86 3.22 2.55
N THR A 51 -16.29 2.65 3.63
CA THR A 51 -14.87 2.84 4.00
C THR A 51 -14.06 1.55 4.11
N VAL A 52 -14.70 0.38 4.04
CA VAL A 52 -14.03 -0.92 4.14
C VAL A 52 -14.66 -1.88 3.13
N GLY A 53 -13.88 -2.77 2.56
CA GLY A 53 -14.36 -3.85 1.71
C GLY A 53 -13.52 -5.10 1.84
N ARG A 54 -13.90 -6.11 1.06
CA ARG A 54 -13.22 -7.38 0.92
C ARG A 54 -13.28 -7.81 -0.53
N VAL A 55 -12.16 -8.28 -1.04
CA VAL A 55 -12.07 -9.06 -2.27
C VAL A 55 -11.71 -10.50 -1.92
N SER A 56 -12.38 -11.47 -2.52
CA SER A 56 -12.11 -12.88 -2.26
C SER A 56 -12.38 -13.76 -3.47
N ILE A 57 -11.63 -14.85 -3.57
CA ILE A 57 -11.95 -16.01 -4.39
C ILE A 57 -12.37 -17.12 -3.40
N PRO A 58 -13.68 -17.45 -3.29
CA PRO A 58 -14.17 -18.43 -2.33
C PRO A 58 -13.44 -19.76 -2.42
N GLY A 59 -13.10 -20.34 -1.27
CA GLY A 59 -12.30 -21.57 -1.19
C GLY A 59 -10.81 -21.39 -1.50
N SER A 60 -10.36 -20.19 -1.84
CA SER A 60 -8.95 -19.90 -2.13
C SER A 60 -8.37 -18.84 -1.20
N TRP A 61 -8.83 -17.59 -1.28
CA TRP A 61 -8.28 -16.49 -0.46
C TRP A 61 -9.26 -15.33 -0.31
N SER A 62 -9.01 -14.50 0.70
CA SER A 62 -9.72 -13.23 0.91
C SER A 62 -8.75 -12.17 1.42
N LEU A 63 -8.98 -10.93 1.03
CA LEU A 63 -8.20 -9.78 1.46
C LEU A 63 -9.14 -8.64 1.87
N ASP A 64 -9.00 -8.17 3.10
CA ASP A 64 -9.70 -7.00 3.60
C ASP A 64 -8.97 -5.73 3.15
N ILE A 65 -9.75 -4.72 2.78
CA ILE A 65 -9.26 -3.44 2.25
C ILE A 65 -9.96 -2.25 2.91
N GLY A 66 -9.19 -1.23 3.26
CA GLY A 66 -9.71 0.11 3.52
C GLY A 66 -10.00 0.84 2.20
N ILE A 67 -11.00 1.71 2.19
CA ILE A 67 -11.45 2.46 1.02
C ILE A 67 -11.42 3.94 1.35
N VAL A 68 -10.66 4.70 0.57
CA VAL A 68 -10.60 6.16 0.62
C VAL A 68 -11.18 6.68 -0.68
N GLU A 69 -12.32 7.35 -0.57
CA GLU A 69 -13.03 8.01 -1.67
C GLU A 69 -13.25 9.47 -1.29
N ALA A 70 -12.67 10.39 -2.06
CA ALA A 70 -12.88 11.82 -1.92
C ALA A 70 -13.46 12.39 -3.24
N PRO A 71 -14.37 13.38 -3.18
CA PRO A 71 -14.95 13.96 -4.39
C PRO A 71 -13.88 14.51 -5.34
N GLY A 72 -13.86 14.03 -6.58
CA GLY A 72 -12.93 14.47 -7.61
C GLY A 72 -11.53 13.85 -7.54
N GLU A 73 -11.27 12.94 -6.59
CA GLU A 73 -10.00 12.20 -6.48
C GLU A 73 -10.20 10.72 -6.87
N PRO A 74 -9.16 10.05 -7.42
CA PRO A 74 -9.19 8.62 -7.65
C PRO A 74 -9.42 7.83 -6.36
N VAL A 75 -10.12 6.69 -6.47
CA VAL A 75 -10.30 5.79 -5.32
C VAL A 75 -8.94 5.21 -4.91
N VAL A 76 -8.63 5.29 -3.62
CA VAL A 76 -7.42 4.70 -3.05
C VAL A 76 -7.83 3.59 -2.08
N LEU A 77 -7.16 2.44 -2.20
CA LEU A 77 -7.38 1.26 -1.37
C LEU A 77 -6.20 1.05 -0.44
N HIS A 78 -6.48 0.64 0.79
CA HIS A 78 -5.46 0.39 1.81
C HIS A 78 -5.49 -1.08 2.21
N THR A 79 -4.33 -1.70 2.39
CA THR A 79 -4.18 -2.98 3.10
C THR A 79 -2.81 -3.01 3.78
N THR A 80 -2.51 -4.02 4.60
CA THR A 80 -1.22 -4.08 5.30
C THR A 80 -0.20 -4.93 4.53
N LEU A 81 1.09 -4.68 4.76
CA LEU A 81 2.15 -5.55 4.25
C LEU A 81 1.95 -7.00 4.72
N GLY A 82 1.53 -7.19 5.98
CA GLY A 82 1.24 -8.51 6.54
C GLY A 82 0.12 -9.23 5.77
N ASP A 83 -0.97 -8.53 5.44
CA ASP A 83 -2.08 -9.13 4.70
C ASP A 83 -1.68 -9.51 3.26
N LEU A 84 -0.87 -8.70 2.58
CA LEU A 84 -0.32 -9.07 1.26
C LEU A 84 0.61 -10.28 1.31
N LEU A 85 1.34 -10.46 2.41
CA LEU A 85 2.24 -11.61 2.58
C LEU A 85 1.48 -12.88 2.95
N ASP A 86 0.49 -12.79 3.85
CA ASP A 86 -0.17 -13.96 4.44
C ASP A 86 -1.46 -14.38 3.74
N ARG A 87 -2.18 -13.43 3.15
CA ARG A 87 -3.54 -13.66 2.61
C ARG A 87 -3.57 -13.66 1.10
N LEU A 88 -2.75 -12.82 0.47
CA LEU A 88 -2.70 -12.72 -0.98
C LEU A 88 -1.75 -13.79 -1.57
N PRO A 89 -2.23 -14.66 -2.48
CA PRO A 89 -1.38 -15.65 -3.13
C PRO A 89 -0.25 -15.00 -3.92
N GLU A 90 0.89 -15.67 -4.04
CA GLU A 90 2.08 -15.10 -4.70
C GLU A 90 1.81 -14.66 -6.14
N ARG A 91 1.03 -15.46 -6.88
CA ARG A 91 0.61 -15.18 -8.27
C ARG A 91 -0.19 -13.89 -8.44
N GLU A 92 -0.75 -13.35 -7.36
CA GLU A 92 -1.51 -12.10 -7.40
C GLU A 92 -0.65 -10.89 -7.04
N ARG A 93 0.53 -11.08 -6.43
CA ARG A 93 1.32 -9.98 -5.84
C ARG A 93 1.80 -8.99 -6.89
N ASP A 94 2.28 -9.45 -8.05
CA ASP A 94 2.75 -8.56 -9.13
C ASP A 94 1.63 -7.63 -9.63
N HIS A 95 0.41 -8.16 -9.80
CA HIS A 95 -0.77 -7.37 -10.15
C HIS A 95 -1.04 -6.26 -9.12
N TRP A 96 -0.91 -6.56 -7.83
CA TRP A 96 -1.06 -5.53 -6.79
C TRP A 96 0.07 -4.51 -6.82
N VAL A 97 1.32 -4.95 -7.01
CA VAL A 97 2.50 -4.06 -7.10
C VAL A 97 2.36 -3.04 -8.23
N GLU A 98 1.86 -3.45 -9.40
CA GLU A 98 1.58 -2.54 -10.53
C GLU A 98 0.57 -1.43 -10.20
N HIS A 99 -0.26 -1.64 -9.18
CA HIS A 99 -1.27 -0.70 -8.73
C HIS A 99 -0.84 0.07 -7.47
N LEU A 100 0.39 -0.09 -6.98
CA LEU A 100 0.89 0.67 -5.84
C LEU A 100 0.80 2.17 -6.12
N VAL A 101 0.26 2.94 -5.17
CA VAL A 101 0.31 4.40 -5.18
C VAL A 101 1.67 4.81 -4.61
N PRO A 102 2.58 5.40 -5.42
CA PRO A 102 3.89 5.79 -4.93
C PRO A 102 3.76 6.95 -3.93
N GLU A 103 4.47 6.87 -2.81
CA GLU A 103 4.70 8.01 -1.94
C GLU A 103 5.63 9.02 -2.63
N PRO A 104 5.52 10.33 -2.32
CA PRO A 104 6.58 11.27 -2.60
C PRO A 104 7.90 10.75 -2.01
N ALA A 105 8.86 10.43 -2.87
CA ALA A 105 10.12 9.82 -2.48
C ALA A 105 11.28 10.32 -3.32
N SER A 106 12.48 10.36 -2.73
CA SER A 106 13.72 10.59 -3.48
C SER A 106 14.09 9.33 -4.24
N VAL A 107 14.04 9.42 -5.58
CA VAL A 107 14.43 8.31 -6.48
C VAL A 107 15.88 7.91 -6.23
N ASN A 108 16.79 8.88 -6.13
CA ASN A 108 18.21 8.66 -5.88
C ASN A 108 18.42 7.90 -4.56
N PHE A 109 17.76 8.33 -3.49
CA PHE A 109 17.85 7.65 -2.19
C PHE A 109 17.34 6.20 -2.26
N LEU A 110 16.18 5.97 -2.88
CA LEU A 110 15.63 4.62 -3.02
C LEU A 110 16.52 3.72 -3.87
N GLN A 111 17.09 4.23 -4.97
CA GLN A 111 18.04 3.50 -5.79
C GLN A 111 19.29 3.09 -5.01
N MET A 112 19.87 4.00 -4.22
CA MET A 112 21.02 3.69 -3.35
C MET A 112 20.73 2.59 -2.33
N ARG A 113 19.49 2.51 -1.84
CA ARG A 113 19.07 1.45 -0.89
C ARG A 113 18.84 0.10 -1.57
N MET A 114 18.46 0.09 -2.84
CA MET A 114 18.13 -1.13 -3.59
C MET A 114 19.32 -1.71 -4.36
N ALA A 115 20.15 -0.87 -4.96
CA ALA A 115 21.30 -1.26 -5.75
C ALA A 115 22.59 -0.93 -5.00
N ALA A 116 23.21 -1.96 -4.40
CA ALA A 116 24.53 -1.81 -3.79
C ALA A 116 25.55 -1.34 -4.85
N GLY A 117 26.14 -0.16 -4.66
CA GLY A 117 27.19 0.37 -5.54
C GLY A 117 26.73 1.28 -6.67
N ALA A 118 25.48 1.78 -6.66
CA ALA A 118 25.07 2.81 -7.60
C ALA A 118 25.91 4.10 -7.40
N CYS A 119 26.68 4.47 -8.43
CA CYS A 119 27.35 5.78 -8.48
C CYS A 119 26.32 6.80 -8.99
N ILE A 120 25.74 7.56 -8.07
CA ILE A 120 24.78 8.63 -8.38
C ILE A 120 25.49 9.95 -8.13
N ASP A 121 25.58 10.79 -9.16
CA ASP A 121 26.01 12.17 -9.03
C ASP A 121 24.81 13.02 -8.57
N ASP A 122 24.79 13.39 -7.30
CA ASP A 122 23.73 14.19 -6.65
C ASP A 122 24.20 15.63 -6.35
N GLY A 123 25.32 16.03 -6.95
CA GLY A 123 25.96 17.32 -6.74
C GLY A 123 26.64 17.49 -5.38
N GLU A 124 26.96 18.74 -5.05
CA GLU A 124 27.70 19.08 -3.84
C GLU A 124 26.81 19.04 -2.57
N PRO A 125 27.35 18.57 -1.43
CA PRO A 125 26.65 18.61 -0.15
C PRO A 125 26.23 20.04 0.24
N ARG A 126 24.98 20.18 0.69
CA ARG A 126 24.43 21.45 1.19
C ARG A 126 23.98 21.31 2.65
N PRO A 127 24.13 22.36 3.49
CA PRO A 127 23.59 22.34 4.84
C PRO A 127 22.05 22.31 4.84
N TRP A 128 21.45 21.82 5.93
CA TRP A 128 20.03 22.01 6.22
C TRP A 128 19.81 23.45 6.67
N GLU A 129 19.13 24.27 5.86
CA GLU A 129 18.63 25.60 6.25
C GLU A 129 17.33 25.53 7.04
#